data_AF-A0AAW0S785-F1
#
_entry.id   AF-A0AAW0S785-F1
#
_cell.length_a   1.000
_cell.length_b   1.000
_cell.length_c   1.000
_cell.angle_alpha   90.00
_cell.angle_beta   90.00
_cell.angle_gamma   90.00
#
_symmetry.space_group_name_H-M   'P 1'
#
loop_
_entity.id
_entity.type
_entity.pdbx_description
1 polymer ?
#
loop_
_entity_poly.entity_id
_entity_poly.type
_entity_poly.pdbx_seq_one_letter_code
_entity_poly.pdbx_strand_id
1 'polypeptide(L)'
;MGKDITPAKVLLLAAYLAAQGDIDKLASLALQNAHVLHIEILLRIILTYLPETVEPCAYTEFLRDLSDGQLQAPAHFELDTSSVDMLNDETAVKKAKKLHLLPLRSENTENGKSDDLVRDFIFQRAYTINTEVGALSQLPDLLRPFLDQDPSINHWAASTLLPFTGPRRHSYFLALLKKMERQLGEISEV
;
A
#
# COMPACT_ATOMS: atom_id res chain seq x y z
N MET A 1 -22.98 -20.54 6.71
CA MET A 1 -23.89 -19.39 6.49
C MET A 1 -23.10 -18.14 6.87
N GLY A 2 -22.49 -17.48 5.88
CA GLY A 2 -21.76 -16.24 6.12
C GLY A 2 -22.75 -15.16 6.48
N LYS A 3 -22.46 -14.41 7.55
CA LYS A 3 -23.25 -13.27 7.98
C LYS A 3 -23.18 -12.21 6.87
N ASP A 4 -24.32 -11.82 6.31
CA ASP A 4 -24.37 -10.80 5.25
C ASP A 4 -23.88 -9.46 5.81
N ILE A 5 -22.60 -9.17 5.58
CA ILE A 5 -21.98 -7.91 5.97
C ILE A 5 -22.30 -6.86 4.91
N THR A 6 -22.89 -5.73 5.33
CA THR A 6 -23.23 -4.65 4.39
C THR A 6 -21.96 -3.94 3.88
N PRO A 7 -21.97 -3.34 2.68
CA PRO A 7 -20.80 -2.63 2.14
C PRO A 7 -20.22 -1.57 3.09
N ALA A 8 -21.08 -0.88 3.84
CA ALA A 8 -20.64 0.10 4.83
C ALA A 8 -19.86 -0.55 5.98
N LYS A 9 -20.30 -1.73 6.45
CA LYS A 9 -19.59 -2.49 7.49
C LYS A 9 -18.27 -3.05 6.96
N VAL A 10 -18.21 -3.49 5.70
CA VAL A 10 -16.97 -3.90 5.04
C VAL A 10 -15.95 -2.76 5.04
N LEU A 11 -16.34 -1.55 4.63
CA LEU A 11 -15.44 -0.39 4.62
C LEU A 11 -14.92 -0.03 6.01
N LEU A 12 -15.79 -0.06 7.03
CA LEU A 12 -15.39 0.21 8.41
C LEU A 12 -14.44 -0.85 8.95
N LEU A 13 -14.69 -2.11 8.63
CA LEU A 13 -13.83 -3.22 9.06
C LEU A 13 -12.46 -3.15 8.38
N ALA A 14 -12.42 -2.82 7.08
CA ALA A 14 -11.17 -2.59 6.36
C ALA A 14 -10.36 -1.45 6.98
N ALA A 15 -10.99 -0.32 7.30
CA ALA A 15 -10.33 0.79 7.99
C ALA A 15 -9.81 0.40 9.38
N TYR A 16 -10.59 -0.39 10.14
CA TYR A 16 -10.17 -0.91 11.44
C TYR A 16 -8.95 -1.83 11.32
N LEU A 17 -8.97 -2.79 10.40
CA LEU A 17 -7.86 -3.73 10.18
C LEU A 17 -6.59 -3.00 9.71
N ALA A 18 -6.74 -2.03 8.80
CA ALA A 18 -5.62 -1.18 8.38
C ALA A 18 -5.03 -0.40 9.56
N ALA A 19 -5.87 0.18 10.43
CA ALA A 19 -5.41 0.89 11.63
C ALA A 19 -4.69 -0.02 12.64
N GLN A 20 -4.96 -1.33 12.64
CA GLN A 20 -4.23 -2.31 13.45
C GLN A 20 -2.94 -2.82 12.78
N GLY A 21 -2.70 -2.47 11.51
CA GLY A 21 -1.60 -3.04 10.72
C GLY A 21 -1.80 -4.51 10.32
N ASP A 22 -3.04 -5.01 10.36
CA ASP A 22 -3.35 -6.41 10.11
C ASP A 22 -3.65 -6.66 8.62
N ILE A 23 -2.58 -6.76 7.83
CA ILE A 23 -2.63 -6.86 6.36
C ILE A 23 -3.22 -8.19 5.90
N ASP A 24 -2.93 -9.30 6.59
CA ASP A 24 -3.45 -10.63 6.25
C ASP A 24 -4.98 -10.69 6.35
N LYS A 25 -5.53 -10.10 7.41
CA LYS A 25 -6.98 -9.97 7.59
C LYS A 25 -7.59 -9.03 6.57
N LEU A 26 -6.91 -7.94 6.25
CA LEU A 26 -7.36 -7.00 5.23
C LEU A 26 -7.41 -7.66 3.84
N ALA A 27 -6.40 -8.47 3.49
CA ALA A 27 -6.36 -9.23 2.25
C ALA A 27 -7.50 -10.24 2.15
N SER A 28 -7.76 -10.96 3.23
CA SER A 28 -8.89 -11.89 3.31
C SER A 28 -10.24 -11.20 3.15
N LEU A 29 -10.42 -10.04 3.81
CA LEU A 29 -11.63 -9.23 3.68
C LEU A 29 -11.83 -8.72 2.25
N ALA A 30 -10.75 -8.24 1.63
CA ALA A 30 -10.73 -7.77 0.24
C ALA A 30 -11.12 -8.86 -0.75
N LEU A 31 -10.55 -10.06 -0.62
CA LEU A 31 -10.82 -11.19 -1.49
C LEU A 31 -12.31 -11.62 -1.42
N GLN A 32 -12.88 -11.65 -0.21
CA GLN A 32 -14.28 -12.01 0.01
C GLN A 32 -15.26 -10.91 -0.43
N ASN A 33 -14.82 -9.65 -0.47
CA ASN A 33 -15.67 -8.49 -0.74
C ASN A 33 -15.13 -7.61 -1.87
N ALA A 34 -14.61 -8.25 -2.94
CA ALA A 34 -13.98 -7.56 -4.07
C ALA A 34 -14.93 -6.58 -4.80
N HIS A 35 -16.24 -6.72 -4.63
CA HIS A 35 -17.26 -5.81 -5.16
C HIS A 35 -17.41 -4.49 -4.35
N VAL A 36 -16.82 -4.43 -3.16
CA VAL A 36 -16.78 -3.22 -2.29
C VAL A 36 -15.36 -2.68 -2.21
N LEU A 37 -14.40 -3.58 -1.99
CA LEU A 37 -12.98 -3.28 -1.77
C LEU A 37 -12.19 -3.44 -3.06
N HIS A 38 -12.48 -2.60 -4.05
CA HIS A 38 -11.65 -2.50 -5.25
C HIS A 38 -10.27 -1.91 -4.90
N ILE A 39 -9.28 -2.17 -5.75
CA ILE A 39 -7.87 -1.76 -5.54
C ILE A 39 -7.73 -0.30 -5.13
N GLU A 40 -8.43 0.64 -5.79
CA GLU A 40 -8.36 2.06 -5.44
C GLU A 40 -8.81 2.32 -4.00
N ILE A 41 -9.93 1.73 -3.58
CA ILE A 41 -10.47 1.90 -2.23
C ILE A 41 -9.53 1.29 -1.19
N LEU A 42 -8.96 0.12 -1.47
CA LEU A 42 -8.00 -0.52 -0.57
C LEU A 42 -6.75 0.32 -0.37
N LEU A 43 -6.15 0.80 -1.46
CA LEU A 43 -4.96 1.64 -1.39
C LEU A 43 -5.25 2.94 -0.63
N ARG A 44 -6.41 3.56 -0.84
CA ARG A 44 -6.83 4.74 -0.07
C ARG A 44 -7.03 4.45 1.41
N ILE A 45 -7.62 3.30 1.76
CA ILE A 45 -7.79 2.87 3.16
C ILE A 45 -6.42 2.69 3.82
N ILE A 46 -5.51 1.97 3.16
CA ILE A 46 -4.16 1.74 3.67
C ILE A 46 -3.43 3.07 3.83
N LEU A 47 -3.48 3.93 2.83
CA LEU A 47 -2.82 5.24 2.88
C LEU A 47 -3.34 6.09 4.04
N THR A 48 -4.63 6.03 4.32
CA THR A 48 -5.29 6.84 5.35
C THR A 48 -5.09 6.30 6.75
N TYR A 49 -5.17 4.98 6.93
CA TYR A 49 -5.30 4.35 8.24
C TYR A 49 -4.11 3.50 8.67
N LEU A 50 -3.27 3.02 7.73
CA LEU A 50 -2.12 2.20 8.10
C LEU A 50 -1.10 3.06 8.86
N PRO A 51 -0.80 2.75 10.13
CA PRO A 51 0.17 3.53 10.90
C PRO A 51 1.54 3.56 10.23
N GLU A 52 2.25 4.67 10.35
CA GLU A 52 3.61 4.84 9.80
C GLU A 52 4.63 3.94 10.52
N THR A 53 4.30 3.48 11.72
CA THR A 53 5.09 2.52 12.50
C THR A 53 5.09 1.11 11.89
N VAL A 54 4.16 0.79 10.98
CA VAL A 54 4.14 -0.51 10.30
C VAL A 54 5.23 -0.56 9.25
N GLU A 55 6.16 -1.50 9.39
CA GLU A 55 7.27 -1.67 8.45
C GLU A 55 6.77 -2.03 7.04
N PRO A 56 7.35 -1.44 5.97
CA PRO A 56 6.94 -1.71 4.60
C PRO A 56 6.95 -3.18 4.19
N CYS A 57 7.90 -3.96 4.70
CA CYS A 57 7.97 -5.40 4.45
C CYS A 57 6.68 -6.16 4.81
N ALA A 58 5.87 -5.64 5.73
CA ALA A 58 4.60 -6.25 6.14
C ALA A 58 3.46 -6.04 5.13
N TYR A 59 3.58 -5.09 4.20
CA TYR A 59 2.48 -4.77 3.26
C TYR A 59 2.91 -4.65 1.80
N THR A 60 4.20 -4.62 1.48
CA THR A 60 4.65 -4.47 0.08
C THR A 60 4.36 -5.68 -0.80
N GLU A 61 4.35 -6.89 -0.24
CA GLU A 61 3.90 -8.09 -0.97
C GLU A 61 2.41 -7.99 -1.31
N PHE A 62 1.60 -7.57 -0.35
CA PHE A 62 0.18 -7.32 -0.56
C PHE A 62 -0.07 -6.26 -1.65
N LEU A 63 0.72 -5.18 -1.68
CA LEU A 63 0.63 -4.16 -2.73
C LEU A 63 1.01 -4.70 -4.12
N ARG A 64 2.01 -5.58 -4.20
CA ARG A 64 2.40 -6.26 -5.44
C ARG A 64 1.27 -7.17 -5.93
N ASP A 65 0.72 -7.99 -5.03
CA ASP A 65 -0.38 -8.89 -5.37
C ASP A 65 -1.64 -8.13 -5.82
N LEU A 66 -1.89 -6.95 -5.25
CA LEU A 66 -2.93 -6.03 -5.73
C LEU A 66 -2.65 -5.53 -7.15
N SER A 67 -1.41 -5.12 -7.44
CA SER A 67 -0.99 -4.65 -8.77
C SER A 67 -1.19 -5.72 -9.85
N ASP A 68 -0.79 -6.96 -9.53
CA ASP A 68 -0.87 -8.11 -10.44
C ASP A 68 -2.28 -8.71 -10.54
N GLY A 69 -3.22 -8.23 -9.71
CA GLY A 69 -4.57 -8.80 -9.59
C GLY A 69 -4.56 -10.23 -9.04
N GLN A 70 -3.50 -10.64 -8.36
CA GLN A 70 -3.27 -11.98 -7.82
C GLN A 70 -3.43 -12.04 -6.30
N LEU A 71 -4.35 -11.26 -5.74
CA LEU A 71 -4.53 -11.17 -4.30
C LEU A 71 -4.70 -12.56 -3.65
N GLN A 72 -3.75 -12.92 -2.79
CA GLN A 72 -3.79 -14.16 -2.02
C GLN A 72 -4.29 -13.89 -0.60
N ALA A 73 -5.04 -14.85 -0.05
CA ALA A 73 -5.44 -14.85 1.35
C ALA A 73 -4.96 -16.15 2.03
N PRO A 74 -4.63 -16.11 3.33
CA PRO A 74 -4.31 -17.32 4.08
C PRO A 74 -5.43 -18.37 3.98
N ALA A 75 -5.05 -19.64 3.76
CA ALA A 75 -5.99 -20.74 3.48
C ALA A 75 -6.99 -21.06 4.62
N HIS A 76 -6.79 -20.52 5.82
CA HIS A 76 -7.67 -20.71 6.98
C HIS A 76 -7.84 -19.38 7.70
N PHE A 77 -8.84 -18.60 7.26
CA PHE A 77 -9.15 -17.33 7.91
C PHE A 77 -10.65 -17.18 8.20
N GLU A 78 -11.00 -17.19 9.49
CA GLU A 78 -12.31 -16.77 9.97
C GLU A 78 -12.27 -15.27 10.26
N LEU A 79 -13.13 -14.54 9.58
CA LEU A 79 -13.18 -13.09 9.65
C LEU A 79 -13.96 -12.68 10.90
N ASP A 80 -13.27 -12.10 11.89
CA ASP A 80 -13.93 -11.56 13.07
C ASP A 80 -14.66 -10.24 12.72
N THR A 81 -16.00 -10.31 12.69
CA THR A 81 -16.88 -9.17 12.44
C THR A 81 -17.34 -8.48 13.73
N SER A 82 -16.83 -8.87 14.90
CA SER A 82 -17.29 -8.39 16.22
C SER A 82 -17.32 -6.85 16.32
N SER A 83 -16.32 -6.18 15.72
CA SER A 83 -16.19 -4.71 15.75
C SER A 83 -17.30 -3.96 15.00
N VAL A 84 -17.94 -4.60 14.03
CA VAL A 84 -19.02 -4.02 13.20
C VAL A 84 -20.39 -4.65 13.47
N ASP A 85 -20.43 -5.78 14.17
CA ASP A 85 -21.65 -6.52 14.48
C ASP A 85 -22.59 -5.77 15.42
N MET A 86 -22.05 -4.93 16.30
CA MET A 86 -22.85 -4.09 17.20
C MET A 86 -23.42 -2.85 16.50
N LEU A 87 -23.06 -2.59 15.24
CA LEU A 87 -23.57 -1.46 14.47
C LEU A 87 -24.81 -1.88 13.69
N ASN A 88 -25.88 -1.09 13.82
CA ASN A 88 -26.95 -1.14 12.83
C ASN A 88 -26.47 -0.54 11.50
N ASP A 89 -27.15 -0.89 10.41
CA ASP A 89 -26.69 -0.53 9.06
C ASP A 89 -26.73 0.98 8.80
N GLU A 90 -27.72 1.70 9.35
CA GLU A 90 -27.77 3.16 9.24
C GLU A 90 -26.56 3.84 9.90
N THR A 91 -26.15 3.36 11.07
CA THR A 91 -24.98 3.87 11.79
C THR A 91 -23.70 3.51 11.04
N ALA A 92 -23.63 2.29 10.48
CA ALA A 92 -22.51 1.88 9.65
C ALA A 92 -22.36 2.79 8.43
N VAL A 93 -23.44 3.11 7.71
CA VAL A 93 -23.41 4.04 6.57
C VAL A 93 -22.96 5.44 7.01
N LYS A 94 -23.47 5.97 8.13
CA LYS A 94 -23.06 7.28 8.65
C LYS A 94 -21.57 7.31 9.02
N LYS A 95 -21.03 6.24 9.61
CA LYS A 95 -19.61 6.14 9.94
C LYS A 95 -18.75 5.94 8.69
N ALA A 96 -19.17 5.10 7.74
CA ALA A 96 -18.45 4.86 6.50
C ALA A 96 -18.29 6.15 5.68
N LYS A 97 -19.33 6.99 5.62
CA LYS A 97 -19.26 8.32 4.98
C LYS A 97 -18.27 9.28 5.65
N LYS A 98 -17.88 9.03 6.90
CA LYS A 98 -16.91 9.82 7.66
C LYS A 98 -15.48 9.28 7.57
N LEU A 99 -15.22 8.24 6.77
CA LEU A 99 -13.88 7.66 6.65
C LEU A 99 -12.86 8.60 5.97
N HIS A 100 -13.27 9.76 5.44
CA HIS A 100 -12.39 10.83 4.91
C HIS A 100 -11.13 10.30 4.20
N LEU A 101 -11.30 9.30 3.33
CA LEU A 101 -10.19 8.57 2.73
C LEU A 101 -9.34 9.51 1.88
N LEU A 102 -8.04 9.55 2.18
CA LEU A 102 -7.07 10.32 1.41
C LEU A 102 -7.18 9.94 -0.07
N PRO A 103 -7.18 10.92 -0.99
CA PRO A 103 -7.13 10.62 -2.41
C PRO A 103 -5.74 10.08 -2.77
N LEU A 104 -5.67 9.07 -3.65
CA LEU A 104 -4.39 8.58 -4.18
C LEU A 104 -3.67 9.62 -5.06
N ARG A 105 -4.37 10.69 -5.44
CA ARG A 105 -3.87 11.73 -6.33
C ARG A 105 -3.87 13.07 -5.63
N SER A 106 -2.82 13.84 -5.88
CA SER A 106 -2.86 15.27 -5.65
C SER A 106 -3.81 15.91 -6.66
N GLU A 107 -4.62 16.89 -6.22
CA GLU A 107 -5.66 17.57 -7.03
C GLU A 107 -5.11 18.27 -8.31
N ASN A 108 -3.79 18.30 -8.48
CA ASN A 108 -3.09 18.96 -9.58
C ASN A 108 -2.90 18.10 -10.86
N THR A 109 -3.38 16.86 -10.91
CA THR A 109 -3.27 16.02 -12.12
C THR A 109 -4.54 16.17 -13.00
N GLU A 110 -4.47 17.05 -13.99
CA GLU A 110 -5.61 17.48 -14.83
C GLU A 110 -6.23 16.38 -15.72
N ASN A 111 -5.65 15.18 -15.81
CA ASN A 111 -6.07 14.14 -16.78
C ASN A 111 -6.80 12.91 -16.22
N GLY A 112 -7.27 12.95 -14.97
CA GLY A 112 -8.43 12.15 -14.52
C GLY A 112 -8.32 10.61 -14.43
N LYS A 113 -7.31 9.94 -15.04
CA LYS A 113 -7.04 8.51 -14.84
C LYS A 113 -5.58 8.25 -14.49
N SER A 114 -5.36 7.40 -13.48
CA SER A 114 -4.02 6.91 -13.14
C SER A 114 -3.73 5.72 -14.02
N ASP A 115 -2.59 5.77 -14.70
CA ASP A 115 -2.09 4.59 -15.38
C ASP A 115 -1.64 3.54 -14.35
N ASP A 116 -1.37 3.92 -13.09
CA ASP A 116 -0.98 2.99 -12.04
C ASP A 116 -1.28 3.51 -10.62
N LEU A 117 -2.28 2.90 -9.97
CA LEU A 117 -2.72 3.26 -8.63
C LEU A 117 -1.69 2.89 -7.55
N VAL A 118 -0.93 1.82 -7.75
CA VAL A 118 0.08 1.37 -6.79
C VAL A 118 1.26 2.33 -6.82
N ARG A 119 1.68 2.78 -8.00
CA ARG A 119 2.71 3.83 -8.13
C ARG A 119 2.34 5.10 -7.37
N ASP A 120 1.12 5.60 -7.57
CA ASP A 120 0.60 6.79 -6.88
C ASP A 120 0.62 6.61 -5.35
N PHE A 121 0.18 5.44 -4.87
CA PHE A 121 0.26 5.06 -3.46
C PHE A 121 1.70 5.09 -2.94
N ILE A 122 2.64 4.47 -3.66
CA ILE A 122 4.05 4.38 -3.23
C ILE A 122 4.66 5.77 -3.08
N PHE A 123 4.41 6.68 -4.02
CA PHE A 123 4.93 8.06 -3.91
C PHE A 123 4.34 8.81 -2.72
N GLN A 124 3.03 8.71 -2.50
CA GLN A 124 2.40 9.37 -1.35
C GLN A 124 2.89 8.79 -0.03
N ARG A 125 2.98 7.45 0.07
CA ARG A 125 3.47 6.78 1.28
C ARG A 125 4.94 7.11 1.54
N ALA A 126 5.77 7.17 0.50
CA ALA A 126 7.17 7.57 0.61
C ALA A 126 7.31 9.04 1.08
N TYR A 127 6.44 9.93 0.60
CA TYR A 127 6.41 11.32 1.07
C TYR A 127 6.07 11.39 2.56
N THR A 128 5.01 10.69 2.99
CA THR A 128 4.59 10.60 4.40
C THR A 128 5.72 10.08 5.29
N ILE A 129 6.32 8.94 4.94
CA ILE A 129 7.48 8.34 5.64
C ILE A 129 8.67 9.32 5.68
N ASN A 130 8.93 10.06 4.60
CA ASN A 130 10.05 11.01 4.53
C ASN A 130 9.83 12.25 5.42
N THR A 131 8.57 12.67 5.61
CA THR A 131 8.26 13.82 6.48
C THR A 131 8.37 13.50 7.98
N GLU A 132 8.38 12.22 8.36
CA GLU A 132 8.57 11.80 9.74
C GLU A 132 10.04 11.56 10.11
N VAL A 133 10.47 12.12 11.25
CA VAL A 133 11.84 12.03 11.74
C VAL A 133 12.15 10.59 12.18
N GLY A 134 12.94 9.88 11.37
CA GLY A 134 13.45 8.54 11.69
C GLY A 134 12.95 7.42 10.78
N ALA A 135 11.96 7.69 9.91
CA ALA A 135 11.37 6.66 9.04
C ALA A 135 12.06 6.54 7.66
N LEU A 136 13.04 7.40 7.34
CA LEU A 136 13.89 7.30 6.14
C LEU A 136 14.53 5.92 5.92
N SER A 137 14.80 5.17 6.99
CA SER A 137 15.35 3.80 6.89
C SER A 137 14.35 2.79 6.32
N GLN A 138 13.06 3.10 6.31
CA GLN A 138 12.01 2.23 5.78
C GLN A 138 11.79 2.44 4.27
N LEU A 139 12.23 3.56 3.70
CA LEU A 139 12.06 3.82 2.27
C LEU A 139 12.67 2.75 1.35
N PRO A 140 13.87 2.18 1.62
CA PRO A 140 14.38 1.07 0.83
C PRO A 140 13.44 -0.13 0.83
N ASP A 141 12.85 -0.48 1.97
CA ASP A 141 11.95 -1.63 2.09
C ASP A 141 10.61 -1.39 1.40
N LEU A 142 10.15 -0.13 1.36
CA LEU A 142 8.96 0.26 0.58
C LEU A 142 9.20 0.18 -0.93
N LEU A 143 10.33 0.69 -1.41
CA LEU A 143 10.57 0.89 -2.84
C LEU A 143 11.11 -0.37 -3.52
N ARG A 144 11.97 -1.12 -2.84
CA ARG A 144 12.73 -2.24 -3.42
C ARG A 144 11.90 -3.23 -4.22
N PRO A 145 10.69 -3.65 -3.79
CA PRO A 145 9.89 -4.60 -4.56
C PRO A 145 9.42 -4.08 -5.93
N PHE A 146 9.41 -2.77 -6.13
CA PHE A 146 8.84 -2.11 -7.33
C PHE A 146 9.90 -1.52 -8.25
N LEU A 147 11.18 -1.49 -7.84
CA LEU A 147 12.26 -0.84 -8.58
C LEU A 147 12.50 -1.43 -9.98
N ASP A 148 12.28 -2.73 -10.15
CA ASP A 148 12.46 -3.42 -11.43
C ASP A 148 11.18 -3.39 -12.28
N GLN A 149 10.03 -3.08 -11.68
CA GLN A 149 8.71 -3.10 -12.32
C GLN A 149 8.29 -1.72 -12.83
N ASP A 150 8.66 -0.65 -12.12
CA ASP A 150 8.30 0.72 -12.48
C ASP A 150 9.55 1.62 -12.64
N PRO A 151 9.90 2.01 -13.88
CA PRO A 151 11.03 2.89 -14.16
C PRO A 151 10.93 4.27 -13.48
N SER A 152 9.72 4.76 -13.21
CA SER A 152 9.49 6.05 -12.55
C SER A 152 9.86 5.97 -11.07
N ILE A 153 9.47 4.89 -10.39
CA ILE A 153 9.85 4.63 -8.99
C ILE A 153 11.37 4.50 -8.89
N ASN A 154 11.99 3.77 -9.82
CA ASN A 154 13.44 3.62 -9.90
C ASN A 154 14.16 4.97 -10.06
N HIS A 155 13.76 5.76 -11.05
CA HIS A 155 14.35 7.07 -11.32
C HIS A 155 14.19 8.04 -10.13
N TRP A 156 13.00 8.05 -9.52
CA TRP A 156 12.74 8.85 -8.32
C TRP A 156 13.59 8.39 -7.13
N ALA A 157 13.71 7.08 -6.90
CA ALA A 157 14.52 6.52 -5.83
C ALA A 157 16.00 6.89 -6.00
N ALA A 158 16.54 6.79 -7.22
CA ALA A 158 17.91 7.21 -7.53
C ALA A 158 18.10 8.71 -7.27
N SER A 159 17.23 9.56 -7.81
CA SER A 159 17.37 11.03 -7.66
C SER A 159 17.13 11.52 -6.23
N THR A 160 16.23 10.88 -5.48
CA THR A 160 15.81 11.34 -4.15
C THR A 160 16.63 10.72 -3.03
N LEU A 161 17.06 9.46 -3.11
CA LEU A 161 17.76 8.79 -2.00
C LEU A 161 19.28 8.91 -2.07
N LEU A 162 19.87 9.11 -3.26
CA LEU A 162 21.30 9.39 -3.41
C LEU A 162 21.80 10.57 -2.54
N PRO A 163 21.14 11.74 -2.50
CA PRO A 163 21.63 12.88 -1.72
C PRO A 163 21.56 12.69 -0.19
N PHE A 164 20.76 11.75 0.34
CA PHE A 164 20.53 11.58 1.79
C PHE A 164 21.32 10.42 2.42
N THR A 165 21.98 9.59 1.62
CA THR A 165 22.80 8.50 2.15
C THR A 165 24.17 9.02 2.57
N GLY A 166 24.33 9.37 3.85
CA GLY A 166 25.66 9.59 4.43
C GLY A 166 26.58 8.37 4.19
N PRO A 167 27.91 8.53 4.26
CA PRO A 167 28.90 7.57 3.74
C PRO A 167 28.78 6.13 4.26
N ARG A 168 28.09 5.89 5.39
CA ARG A 168 27.82 4.54 5.94
C ARG A 168 26.59 3.84 5.35
N ARG A 169 25.57 4.58 4.88
CA ARG A 169 24.37 4.02 4.19
C ARG A 169 24.52 4.04 2.67
N HIS A 170 25.48 4.82 2.18
CA HIS A 170 25.85 4.93 0.78
C HIS A 170 26.27 3.58 0.16
N SER A 171 26.93 2.70 0.91
CA SER A 171 27.38 1.39 0.41
C SER A 171 26.23 0.43 0.10
N TYR A 172 25.17 0.41 0.92
CA TYR A 172 23.98 -0.40 0.66
C TYR A 172 23.21 0.13 -0.56
N PHE A 173 23.09 1.45 -0.67
CA PHE A 173 22.36 2.08 -1.78
C PHE A 173 23.12 1.97 -3.10
N LEU A 174 24.45 2.16 -3.09
CA LEU A 174 25.30 1.91 -4.26
C LEU A 174 25.36 0.42 -4.62
N ALA A 175 25.30 -0.50 -3.65
CA ALA A 175 25.20 -1.93 -3.94
C ALA A 175 23.86 -2.28 -4.59
N LEU A 176 22.76 -1.64 -4.15
CA LEU A 176 21.45 -1.78 -4.77
C LEU A 176 21.46 -1.23 -6.21
N LEU A 177 21.95 -0.01 -6.42
CA LEU A 177 22.08 0.61 -7.74
C LEU A 177 23.00 -0.21 -8.66
N LYS A 178 24.17 -0.67 -8.19
CA LYS A 178 25.07 -1.53 -8.98
C LYS A 178 24.48 -2.90 -9.28
N LYS A 179 23.61 -3.43 -8.41
CA LYS A 179 22.89 -4.68 -8.67
C LYS A 179 21.84 -4.46 -9.76
N MET A 180 21.14 -3.33 -9.72
CA MET A 180 20.14 -2.95 -10.72
C MET A 180 20.76 -2.61 -12.08
N GLU A 181 21.86 -1.86 -12.12
CA GLU A 181 22.62 -1.59 -13.36
C GLU A 181 23.14 -2.88 -14.00
N ARG A 182 23.54 -3.88 -13.21
CA ARG A 182 23.91 -5.22 -13.72
C ARG A 182 22.74 -5.98 -14.30
N GLN A 183 21.57 -5.96 -13.63
CA GLN A 183 20.37 -6.63 -14.12
C GLN A 183 19.83 -5.99 -15.41
N LEU A 184 19.95 -4.67 -15.56
CA LEU A 184 19.60 -3.95 -16.79
C LEU A 184 20.62 -4.16 -17.92
N GLY A 185 21.90 -4.34 -17.58
CA GLY A 185 22.95 -4.67 -18.55
C GLY A 185 22.84 -6.08 -19.13
N GLU A 186 22.34 -7.06 -18.36
CA GLU A 186 22.14 -8.44 -18.82
C GLU A 186 20.94 -8.61 -19.77
N ILE A 187 20.01 -7.65 -19.83
CA ILE A 187 18.86 -7.68 -20.75
C ILE A 187 19.20 -7.09 -22.14
N SER A 188 20.36 -6.44 -22.29
CA SER A 188 20.84 -5.87 -23.57
C SER A 188 21.78 -6.80 -24.36
N GLU A 189 22.06 -8.02 -23.88
CA GLU A 189 22.92 -9.00 -24.57
C GLU A 189 22.19 -10.29 -25.01
N VAL A 190 20.88 -10.22 -25.30
CA VAL A 190 20.14 -11.31 -25.96
C VAL A 190 19.51 -10.84 -27.26
#